data_AF-A0AB34GKG5-F1
#
_entry.id   AF-A0AB34GKG5-F1
#
_cell.length_a   1.000
_cell.length_b   1.000
_cell.length_c   1.000
_cell.angle_alpha   90.00
_cell.angle_beta   90.00
_cell.angle_gamma   90.00
#
_symmetry.space_group_name_H-M   'P 1'
#
loop_
_entity.id
_entity.type
_entity.pdbx_description
1 polymer ?
#
loop_
_entity_poly.entity_id
_entity_poly.type
_entity_poly.pdbx_seq_one_letter_code
_entity_poly.pdbx_strand_id
1 'polypeptide(L)'
;MKPQTKSEYSLAKKKGSGFGQSDNKNCGIYFPEIKRDPGRYLHTCPESVKKWLRQLKNAGKILMLITSSHSDYCRLLCEYILGNDFEYLFDIVITNALKPGFFSHLPSQRPFRTLENDEEQEALPSLDKPGWYSQGNAVHLYELLKKMTGKPEPKVVYFGDSMHSDIFPACHYSNWETVLILEELRGDRDGKPEDSEPLEKKGKYEGPKAKPLNRLSKKWGSFFIDSVSGLENTEDSLVYTWSCKRISAYSTIAVPSIEAIAELPLDYKFTSFSSNSSKTAGYYPNPPLVLSNDGKLTTK
;
A
#
# COMPACT_ATOMS: atom_id res chain seq x y z
N MET A 1 31.36 15.45 -17.98
CA MET A 1 30.28 14.47 -18.19
C MET A 1 30.88 13.22 -18.83
N LYS A 2 31.14 12.16 -18.05
CA LYS A 2 31.49 10.86 -18.62
C LYS A 2 30.19 10.07 -18.83
N PRO A 3 29.97 9.46 -20.01
CA PRO A 3 28.75 8.70 -20.26
C PRO A 3 28.75 7.43 -19.41
N GLN A 4 27.72 7.26 -18.58
CA GLN A 4 27.44 5.99 -17.91
C GLN A 4 27.29 4.89 -18.96
N THR A 5 28.09 3.84 -18.81
CA THR A 5 28.28 2.76 -19.78
C THR A 5 27.02 1.90 -19.91
N LYS A 6 26.67 1.57 -21.15
CA LYS A 6 25.52 0.71 -21.55
C LYS A 6 25.40 -0.62 -20.78
N SER A 7 26.43 -1.09 -20.07
CA SER A 7 26.42 -2.33 -19.28
C SER A 7 25.60 -2.24 -17.99
N GLU A 8 25.58 -1.09 -17.29
CA GLU A 8 24.83 -0.93 -16.03
C GLU A 8 23.31 -0.93 -16.28
N TYR A 9 22.87 -0.28 -17.36
CA TYR A 9 21.49 -0.33 -17.85
C TYR A 9 21.06 -1.75 -18.25
N SER A 10 21.97 -2.56 -18.79
CA SER A 10 21.69 -3.95 -19.16
C SER A 10 21.48 -4.82 -17.91
N LEU A 11 22.31 -4.63 -16.87
CA LEU A 11 22.21 -5.36 -15.61
C LEU A 11 20.94 -5.00 -14.82
N ALA A 12 20.55 -3.72 -14.81
CA ALA A 12 19.31 -3.26 -14.18
C ALA A 12 18.07 -3.82 -14.89
N LYS A 13 18.05 -3.85 -16.24
CA LYS A 13 16.97 -4.50 -17.00
C LYS A 13 16.91 -6.00 -16.74
N LYS A 14 18.05 -6.70 -16.64
CA LYS A 14 18.11 -8.15 -16.38
C LYS A 14 17.60 -8.53 -14.99
N LYS A 15 17.84 -7.69 -13.97
CA LYS A 15 17.26 -7.86 -12.63
C LYS A 15 15.77 -7.51 -12.59
N GLY A 16 15.34 -6.47 -13.30
CA GLY A 16 13.92 -6.11 -13.42
C GLY A 16 13.07 -7.14 -14.18
N SER A 17 13.64 -7.78 -15.21
CA SER A 17 12.95 -8.84 -15.98
C SER A 17 12.88 -10.19 -15.24
N GLY A 18 13.80 -10.45 -14.30
CA GLY A 18 13.81 -11.69 -13.50
C GLY A 18 12.71 -11.77 -12.45
N PHE A 19 12.08 -10.63 -12.09
CA PHE A 19 10.92 -10.58 -11.19
C PHE A 19 9.57 -10.68 -11.92
N GLY A 20 9.57 -10.62 -13.26
CA GLY A 20 8.35 -10.51 -14.07
C GLY A 20 8.10 -11.66 -15.04
N GLN A 21 8.92 -12.72 -15.05
CA GLN A 21 8.72 -13.87 -15.92
C GLN A 21 8.62 -15.17 -15.13
N SER A 22 7.45 -15.80 -15.28
CA SER A 22 7.00 -17.10 -14.78
C SER A 22 6.87 -17.27 -13.25
N ASP A 23 5.75 -16.78 -12.72
CA ASP A 23 5.06 -17.38 -11.57
C ASP A 23 4.41 -18.74 -11.92
N ASN A 24 4.63 -19.23 -13.15
CA ASN A 24 4.18 -20.55 -13.57
C ASN A 24 5.16 -21.61 -13.04
N LYS A 25 4.73 -22.36 -12.02
CA LYS A 25 5.38 -23.53 -11.38
C LYS A 25 6.66 -23.25 -10.59
N ASN A 26 6.56 -23.04 -9.27
CA ASN A 26 7.61 -23.27 -8.26
C ASN A 26 9.06 -22.91 -8.69
N CYS A 27 9.24 -21.84 -9.47
CA CYS A 27 10.55 -21.44 -9.96
C CYS A 27 11.20 -20.49 -8.94
N GLY A 28 12.47 -20.74 -8.61
CA GLY A 28 13.21 -19.98 -7.61
C GLY A 28 12.97 -20.46 -6.17
N ILE A 29 13.64 -19.81 -5.21
CA ILE A 29 13.62 -20.22 -3.80
C ILE A 29 12.54 -19.51 -2.97
N TYR A 30 12.04 -18.36 -3.43
CA TYR A 30 11.20 -17.49 -2.62
C TYR A 30 9.79 -18.06 -2.40
N PHE A 31 9.03 -18.30 -3.48
CA PHE A 31 7.66 -18.80 -3.38
C PHE A 31 7.57 -20.20 -2.79
N PRO A 32 8.43 -21.18 -3.17
CA PRO A 32 8.37 -22.51 -2.56
C PRO A 32 8.63 -22.51 -1.06
N GLU A 33 9.54 -21.65 -0.57
CA GLU A 33 9.83 -21.53 0.87
C GLU A 33 8.63 -20.97 1.65
N ILE A 34 7.96 -19.95 1.12
CA ILE A 34 6.74 -19.41 1.76
C ILE A 34 5.61 -20.43 1.73
N LYS A 35 5.43 -21.15 0.62
CA LYS A 35 4.42 -22.22 0.52
C LYS A 35 4.68 -23.36 1.52
N ARG A 36 5.96 -23.66 1.80
CA ARG A 36 6.36 -24.72 2.74
C ARG A 36 6.19 -24.34 4.21
N ASP A 37 6.57 -23.13 4.58
CA ASP A 37 6.50 -22.64 5.97
C ASP A 37 6.05 -21.18 6.01
N PRO A 38 4.76 -20.90 5.80
CA PRO A 38 4.25 -19.53 5.74
C PRO A 38 4.45 -18.78 7.06
N GLY A 39 4.39 -19.48 8.20
CA GLY A 39 4.49 -18.85 9.52
C GLY A 39 5.85 -18.23 9.85
N ARG A 40 6.88 -18.61 9.11
CA ARG A 40 8.20 -17.99 9.20
C ARG A 40 8.26 -16.60 8.54
N TYR A 41 7.40 -16.34 7.55
CA TYR A 41 7.47 -15.15 6.71
C TYR A 41 6.24 -14.24 6.85
N LEU A 42 5.10 -14.79 7.26
CA LEU A 42 3.81 -14.12 7.30
C LEU A 42 3.34 -13.94 8.74
N HIS A 43 2.96 -12.71 9.07
CA HIS A 43 2.21 -12.44 10.28
C HIS A 43 0.73 -12.74 10.06
N THR A 44 0.11 -13.42 11.03
CA THR A 44 -1.35 -13.59 11.04
C THR A 44 -2.04 -12.23 11.18
N CYS A 45 -3.20 -12.08 10.55
CA CYS A 45 -3.95 -10.82 10.63
C CYS A 45 -4.54 -10.64 12.04
N PRO A 46 -4.33 -9.48 12.69
CA PRO A 46 -4.96 -9.16 13.97
C PRO A 46 -6.49 -9.23 13.90
N GLU A 47 -7.13 -9.71 14.97
CA GLU A 47 -8.59 -9.86 15.02
C GLU A 47 -9.32 -8.51 14.90
N SER A 48 -8.68 -7.42 15.35
CA SER A 48 -9.18 -6.05 15.17
C SER A 48 -9.37 -5.70 13.70
N VAL A 49 -8.44 -6.09 12.82
CA VAL A 49 -8.52 -5.85 11.37
C VAL A 49 -9.62 -6.71 10.74
N LYS A 50 -9.72 -7.99 11.10
CA LYS A 50 -10.80 -8.86 10.58
C LYS A 50 -12.18 -8.35 11.00
N LYS A 51 -12.31 -7.90 12.26
CA LYS A 51 -13.53 -7.25 12.76
C LYS A 51 -13.85 -5.97 12.00
N TRP A 52 -12.85 -5.13 11.73
CA TRP A 52 -13.02 -3.89 10.97
C TRP A 52 -13.51 -4.14 9.55
N LEU A 53 -12.95 -5.13 8.83
CA LEU A 53 -13.42 -5.56 7.51
C LEU A 53 -14.90 -6.00 7.56
N ARG A 54 -15.27 -6.82 8.56
CA ARG A 54 -16.67 -7.23 8.76
C ARG A 54 -17.59 -6.05 9.06
N GLN A 55 -17.14 -5.09 9.86
CA GLN A 55 -17.90 -3.87 10.16
C GLN A 55 -18.13 -3.01 8.92
N LEU A 56 -17.12 -2.85 8.06
CA LEU A 56 -17.26 -2.15 6.79
C LEU A 56 -18.30 -2.83 5.88
N LYS A 57 -18.22 -4.16 5.75
CA LYS A 57 -19.18 -4.94 4.95
C LYS A 57 -20.61 -4.83 5.50
N ASN A 58 -20.78 -4.95 6.80
CA ASN A 58 -22.08 -4.79 7.48
C ASN A 58 -22.64 -3.35 7.34
N ALA A 59 -21.77 -2.35 7.22
CA ALA A 59 -22.15 -0.97 6.94
C ALA A 59 -22.47 -0.71 5.45
N GLY A 60 -22.55 -1.76 4.63
CA GLY A 60 -22.87 -1.69 3.21
C GLY A 60 -21.73 -1.16 2.34
N LYS A 61 -20.47 -1.21 2.81
CA LYS A 61 -19.31 -0.91 1.98
C LYS A 61 -18.97 -2.11 1.11
N ILE A 62 -18.66 -1.86 -0.15
CA ILE A 62 -18.13 -2.87 -1.07
C ILE A 62 -16.63 -2.99 -0.80
N LEU A 63 -16.17 -4.20 -0.48
CA LEU A 63 -14.78 -4.49 -0.21
C LEU A 63 -14.13 -5.20 -1.38
N MET A 64 -12.90 -4.79 -1.71
CA MET A 64 -12.16 -5.31 -2.85
C MET A 64 -10.73 -5.66 -2.45
N LEU A 65 -10.21 -6.77 -2.98
CA LEU A 65 -8.81 -7.15 -2.88
C LEU A 65 -8.19 -7.13 -4.28
N ILE A 66 -7.14 -6.34 -4.50
CA ILE A 66 -6.47 -6.20 -5.80
C ILE A 66 -4.98 -6.51 -5.64
N THR A 67 -4.56 -7.66 -6.13
CA THR A 67 -3.18 -8.16 -6.03
C THR A 67 -2.58 -8.51 -7.40
N SER A 68 -1.27 -8.28 -7.55
CA SER A 68 -0.53 -8.71 -8.73
C SER A 68 -0.11 -10.19 -8.66
N SER A 69 -0.34 -10.87 -7.54
CA SER A 69 -0.06 -12.30 -7.39
C SER A 69 -1.08 -13.17 -8.14
N HIS A 70 -0.66 -14.37 -8.53
CA HIS A 70 -1.57 -15.40 -9.04
C HIS A 70 -2.58 -15.85 -7.98
N SER A 71 -3.70 -16.40 -8.47
CA SER A 71 -4.86 -16.88 -7.71
C SER A 71 -4.51 -17.93 -6.66
N ASP A 72 -3.74 -18.95 -7.03
CA ASP A 72 -3.30 -20.02 -6.13
C ASP A 72 -2.49 -19.47 -4.93
N TYR A 73 -1.57 -18.56 -5.21
CA TYR A 73 -0.72 -17.94 -4.20
C TYR A 73 -1.51 -16.97 -3.34
N CYS A 74 -2.41 -16.18 -3.94
CA CYS A 74 -3.32 -15.31 -3.21
C CYS A 74 -4.19 -16.11 -2.24
N ARG A 75 -4.76 -17.25 -2.68
CA ARG A 75 -5.55 -18.12 -1.81
C ARG A 75 -4.72 -18.59 -0.62
N LEU A 76 -3.55 -19.17 -0.87
CA LEU A 76 -2.66 -19.68 0.18
C LEU A 76 -2.31 -18.61 1.22
N LEU A 77 -1.94 -17.40 0.77
CA LEU A 77 -1.62 -16.30 1.68
C LEU A 77 -2.84 -15.85 2.48
N CYS A 78 -3.98 -15.67 1.83
CA CYS A 78 -5.17 -15.17 2.49
C CYS A 78 -5.78 -16.20 3.46
N GLU A 79 -5.77 -17.48 3.13
CA GLU A 79 -6.18 -18.56 4.04
C GLU A 79 -5.31 -18.57 5.30
N TYR A 80 -3.99 -18.41 5.15
CA TYR A 80 -3.08 -18.35 6.28
C TYR A 80 -3.27 -17.09 7.15
N ILE A 81 -3.42 -15.92 6.51
CA ILE A 81 -3.43 -14.62 7.18
C ILE A 81 -4.83 -14.28 7.75
N LEU A 82 -5.88 -14.47 6.95
CA LEU A 82 -7.25 -14.07 7.24
C LEU A 82 -8.13 -15.24 7.69
N GLY A 83 -7.85 -16.45 7.22
CA GLY A 83 -8.63 -17.67 7.49
C GLY A 83 -9.27 -18.25 6.22
N ASN A 84 -9.73 -19.49 6.29
CA ASN A 84 -10.30 -20.22 5.14
C ASN A 84 -11.55 -19.56 4.54
N ASP A 85 -12.22 -18.70 5.30
CA ASP A 85 -13.43 -17.97 4.93
C ASP A 85 -13.14 -16.55 4.43
N PHE A 86 -11.87 -16.22 4.11
CA PHE A 86 -11.48 -14.86 3.73
C PHE A 86 -12.23 -14.33 2.51
N GLU A 87 -12.65 -15.20 1.59
CA GLU A 87 -13.42 -14.81 0.40
C GLU A 87 -14.72 -14.08 0.79
N TYR A 88 -15.32 -14.42 1.94
CA TYR A 88 -16.50 -13.72 2.44
C TYR A 88 -16.21 -12.30 2.94
N LEU A 89 -14.96 -11.95 3.22
CA LEU A 89 -14.57 -10.60 3.63
C LEU A 89 -14.58 -9.61 2.46
N PHE A 90 -14.44 -10.10 1.22
CA PHE A 90 -14.37 -9.25 0.02
C PHE A 90 -15.55 -9.55 -0.91
N ASP A 91 -16.05 -8.53 -1.58
CA ASP A 91 -17.07 -8.70 -2.62
C ASP A 91 -16.41 -8.94 -3.98
N ILE A 92 -15.21 -8.39 -4.18
CA ILE A 92 -14.45 -8.52 -5.43
C ILE A 92 -13.00 -8.88 -5.10
N VAL A 93 -12.49 -9.94 -5.71
CA VAL A 93 -11.07 -10.32 -5.64
C VAL A 93 -10.49 -10.28 -7.04
N ILE A 94 -9.39 -9.55 -7.23
CA ILE A 94 -8.68 -9.42 -8.51
C ILE A 94 -7.25 -9.86 -8.30
N THR A 95 -6.89 -10.99 -8.91
CA THR A 95 -5.54 -11.53 -8.93
C THR A 95 -4.86 -11.26 -10.26
N ASN A 96 -3.54 -11.40 -10.33
CA ASN A 96 -2.73 -11.08 -11.51
C ASN A 96 -3.05 -9.69 -12.09
N ALA A 97 -3.33 -8.70 -11.23
CA ALA A 97 -3.70 -7.35 -11.66
C ALA A 97 -2.58 -6.66 -12.46
N LEU A 98 -1.32 -7.07 -12.26
CA LEU A 98 -0.11 -6.51 -12.88
C LEU A 98 -0.09 -4.97 -12.79
N LYS A 99 -0.26 -4.47 -11.57
CA LYS A 99 -0.11 -3.04 -11.25
C LYS A 99 1.29 -2.54 -11.64
N PRO A 100 1.45 -1.30 -12.15
CA PRO A 100 0.44 -0.24 -12.26
C PRO A 100 -0.51 -0.38 -13.47
N GLY A 101 -0.29 -1.36 -14.35
CA GLY A 101 -1.03 -1.54 -15.60
C GLY A 101 -2.54 -1.68 -15.41
N PHE A 102 -2.99 -2.23 -14.28
CA PHE A 102 -4.40 -2.26 -13.89
C PHE A 102 -5.06 -0.87 -13.93
N PHE A 103 -4.35 0.16 -13.47
CA PHE A 103 -4.88 1.53 -13.38
C PHE A 103 -4.65 2.32 -14.67
N SER A 104 -3.52 2.09 -15.35
CA SER A 104 -3.07 2.94 -16.46
C SER A 104 -3.47 2.44 -17.84
N HIS A 105 -3.76 1.14 -18.01
CA HIS A 105 -4.06 0.58 -19.32
C HIS A 105 -5.55 0.65 -19.65
N LEU A 106 -5.84 0.75 -20.95
CA LEU A 106 -7.20 0.77 -21.47
C LEU A 106 -7.83 -0.63 -21.42
N PRO A 107 -9.17 -0.73 -21.39
CA PRO A 107 -9.85 -2.02 -21.36
C PRO A 107 -9.47 -3.01 -22.45
N SER A 108 -9.24 -2.52 -23.67
CA SER A 108 -8.81 -3.35 -24.81
C SER A 108 -7.43 -3.98 -24.63
N GLN A 109 -6.59 -3.41 -23.77
CA GLN A 109 -5.24 -3.92 -23.48
C GLN A 109 -5.23 -4.92 -22.33
N ARG A 110 -6.23 -4.86 -21.44
CA ARG A 110 -6.33 -5.68 -20.23
C ARG A 110 -7.78 -6.06 -19.93
N PRO A 111 -8.34 -7.06 -20.63
CA PRO A 111 -9.65 -7.59 -20.28
C PRO A 111 -9.57 -8.35 -18.94
N PHE A 112 -10.71 -8.44 -18.26
CA PHE A 112 -10.86 -9.34 -17.12
C PHE A 112 -10.91 -10.79 -17.61
N ARG A 113 -10.55 -11.75 -16.76
CA ARG A 113 -10.72 -13.18 -17.02
C ARG A 113 -11.39 -13.85 -15.83
N THR A 114 -12.21 -14.87 -16.09
CA THR A 114 -12.70 -15.76 -15.04
C THR A 114 -11.61 -16.76 -14.64
N LEU A 115 -11.81 -17.39 -13.48
CA LEU A 115 -10.93 -18.42 -12.95
C LEU A 115 -11.70 -19.72 -12.78
N GLU A 116 -11.11 -20.83 -13.19
CA GLU A 116 -11.56 -22.19 -12.89
C GLU A 116 -10.36 -22.96 -12.36
N ASN A 117 -10.45 -23.47 -11.12
CA ASN A 117 -9.34 -24.13 -10.42
C ASN A 117 -8.02 -23.31 -10.45
N ASP A 118 -8.12 -22.01 -10.20
CA ASP A 118 -7.02 -21.03 -10.26
C ASP A 118 -6.43 -20.77 -11.65
N GLU A 119 -6.94 -21.39 -12.71
CA GLU A 119 -6.47 -21.15 -14.07
C GLU A 119 -7.33 -20.11 -14.78
N GLU A 120 -6.66 -19.20 -15.49
CA GLU A 120 -7.31 -18.14 -16.26
C GLU A 120 -8.07 -18.71 -17.45
N GLN A 121 -9.34 -18.35 -17.55
CA GLN A 121 -10.21 -18.76 -18.64
C GLN A 121 -10.38 -17.62 -19.65
N GLU A 122 -11.55 -17.59 -20.32
CA GLU A 122 -11.89 -16.63 -21.34
C GLU A 122 -11.87 -15.17 -20.85
N ALA A 123 -11.56 -14.28 -21.77
CA ALA A 123 -11.60 -12.84 -21.55
C ALA A 123 -13.04 -12.34 -21.49
N LEU A 124 -13.35 -11.57 -20.46
CA LEU A 124 -14.63 -10.91 -20.28
C LEU A 124 -14.62 -9.52 -20.92
N PRO A 125 -15.63 -9.18 -21.75
CA PRO A 125 -15.77 -7.85 -22.30
C PRO A 125 -16.19 -6.82 -21.26
N SER A 126 -16.86 -7.23 -20.18
CA SER A 126 -17.33 -6.37 -19.08
C SER A 126 -17.50 -7.16 -17.78
N LEU A 127 -17.64 -6.44 -16.66
CA LEU A 127 -18.01 -7.01 -15.37
C LEU A 127 -19.47 -6.65 -15.03
N ASP A 128 -20.24 -7.67 -14.66
CA ASP A 128 -21.68 -7.53 -14.33
C ASP A 128 -22.03 -7.93 -12.90
N LYS A 129 -21.16 -8.67 -12.23
CA LYS A 129 -21.38 -9.15 -10.87
C LYS A 129 -20.09 -9.16 -10.05
N PRO A 130 -20.18 -9.11 -8.71
CA PRO A 130 -19.04 -9.39 -7.84
C PRO A 130 -18.50 -10.82 -8.05
N GLY A 131 -17.25 -11.04 -7.67
CA GLY A 131 -16.59 -12.33 -7.80
C GLY A 131 -15.07 -12.25 -7.79
N TRP A 132 -14.45 -13.39 -8.09
CA TRP A 132 -13.00 -13.52 -8.22
C TRP A 132 -12.60 -13.54 -9.70
N TYR A 133 -11.78 -12.57 -10.09
CA TYR A 133 -11.29 -12.40 -11.45
C TYR A 133 -9.76 -12.36 -11.51
N SER A 134 -9.22 -12.60 -12.71
CA SER A 134 -7.82 -12.37 -13.03
C SER A 134 -7.65 -11.19 -14.00
N GLN A 135 -6.51 -10.51 -13.90
CA GLN A 135 -6.13 -9.38 -14.74
C GLN A 135 -7.10 -8.18 -14.63
N GLY A 136 -7.60 -7.68 -15.77
CA GLY A 136 -8.53 -6.55 -15.82
C GLY A 136 -7.89 -5.16 -15.70
N ASN A 137 -8.78 -4.20 -15.50
CA ASN A 137 -8.50 -2.77 -15.50
C ASN A 137 -9.46 -1.99 -14.58
N ALA A 138 -9.03 -0.82 -14.12
CA ALA A 138 -9.79 0.03 -13.19
C ALA A 138 -11.08 0.60 -13.79
N VAL A 139 -11.16 0.78 -15.13
CA VAL A 139 -12.34 1.35 -15.80
C VAL A 139 -13.53 0.40 -15.70
N HIS A 140 -13.37 -0.85 -16.13
CA HIS A 140 -14.41 -1.88 -16.01
C HIS A 140 -14.76 -2.19 -14.55
N LEU A 141 -13.78 -2.15 -13.64
CA LEU A 141 -14.06 -2.27 -12.21
C LEU A 141 -14.95 -1.12 -11.73
N TYR A 142 -14.65 0.12 -12.12
CA TYR A 142 -15.43 1.28 -11.73
C TYR A 142 -16.86 1.22 -12.27
N GLU A 143 -17.07 0.70 -13.48
CA GLU A 143 -18.40 0.44 -14.02
C GLU A 143 -19.19 -0.58 -13.20
N LEU A 144 -18.54 -1.68 -12.75
CA LEU A 144 -19.15 -2.62 -11.82
C LEU A 144 -19.52 -1.94 -10.49
N LEU A 145 -18.65 -1.10 -9.94
CA LEU A 145 -18.93 -0.36 -8.71
C LEU A 145 -20.13 0.59 -8.86
N LYS A 146 -20.32 1.23 -10.01
CA LYS A 146 -21.52 2.03 -10.30
C LYS A 146 -22.78 1.18 -10.23
N LYS A 147 -22.76 0.01 -10.88
CA LYS A 147 -23.89 -0.95 -10.85
C LYS A 147 -24.20 -1.42 -9.43
N MET A 148 -23.18 -1.84 -8.68
CA MET A 148 -23.34 -2.37 -7.32
C MET A 148 -23.79 -1.32 -6.30
N THR A 149 -23.31 -0.08 -6.43
CA THR A 149 -23.68 1.00 -5.50
C THR A 149 -24.96 1.74 -5.89
N GLY A 150 -25.41 1.60 -7.15
CA GLY A 150 -26.48 2.41 -7.72
C GLY A 150 -26.14 3.89 -7.83
N LYS A 151 -24.85 4.26 -7.73
CA LYS A 151 -24.38 5.65 -7.77
C LYS A 151 -23.66 5.93 -9.08
N PRO A 152 -23.87 7.11 -9.71
CA PRO A 152 -23.15 7.48 -10.93
C PRO A 152 -21.65 7.70 -10.66
N GLU A 153 -21.31 8.13 -9.45
CA GLU A 153 -19.94 8.46 -9.01
C GLU A 153 -19.67 7.85 -7.63
N PRO A 154 -19.41 6.53 -7.56
CA PRO A 154 -19.01 5.89 -6.31
C PRO A 154 -17.64 6.38 -5.87
N LYS A 155 -17.51 6.76 -4.59
CA LYS A 155 -16.21 7.10 -4.00
C LYS A 155 -15.46 5.83 -3.65
N VAL A 156 -14.18 5.79 -4.00
CA VAL A 156 -13.28 4.66 -3.73
C VAL A 156 -12.11 5.14 -2.89
N VAL A 157 -11.79 4.36 -1.84
CA VAL A 157 -10.57 4.50 -1.05
C VAL A 157 -9.71 3.26 -1.29
N TYR A 158 -8.46 3.45 -1.72
CA TYR A 158 -7.52 2.37 -2.02
C TYR A 158 -6.35 2.38 -1.05
N PHE A 159 -6.10 1.22 -0.45
CA PHE A 159 -4.99 0.99 0.46
C PHE A 159 -3.87 0.29 -0.29
N GLY A 160 -2.65 0.82 -0.20
CA GLY A 160 -1.48 0.23 -0.86
C GLY A 160 -0.18 0.61 -0.16
N ASP A 161 0.85 -0.19 -0.35
CA ASP A 161 2.18 -0.02 0.25
C ASP A 161 3.20 0.54 -0.75
N SER A 162 2.95 0.38 -2.06
CA SER A 162 3.85 0.85 -3.08
C SER A 162 3.43 2.20 -3.66
N MET A 163 4.29 3.20 -3.50
CA MET A 163 4.09 4.50 -4.16
C MET A 163 3.97 4.35 -5.68
N HIS A 164 4.71 3.43 -6.30
CA HIS A 164 4.79 3.28 -7.75
C HIS A 164 3.67 2.42 -8.35
N SER A 165 3.36 1.28 -7.74
CA SER A 165 2.35 0.37 -8.30
C SER A 165 0.93 0.65 -7.80
N ASP A 166 0.79 1.26 -6.62
CA ASP A 166 -0.51 1.40 -5.96
C ASP A 166 -0.95 2.86 -5.89
N ILE A 167 -0.25 3.66 -5.09
CA ILE A 167 -0.75 4.96 -4.66
C ILE A 167 -0.74 5.99 -5.78
N PHE A 168 0.39 6.17 -6.48
CA PHE A 168 0.43 7.11 -7.60
C PHE A 168 -0.57 6.73 -8.71
N PRO A 169 -0.62 5.47 -9.20
CA PRO A 169 -1.55 5.10 -10.26
C PRO A 169 -3.03 5.21 -9.86
N ALA A 170 -3.42 4.77 -8.65
CA ALA A 170 -4.79 4.86 -8.19
C ALA A 170 -5.26 6.32 -8.05
N CYS A 171 -4.41 7.19 -7.50
CA CYS A 171 -4.68 8.63 -7.42
C CYS A 171 -4.72 9.26 -8.82
N HIS A 172 -3.70 9.03 -9.64
CA HIS A 172 -3.50 9.77 -10.90
C HIS A 172 -4.42 9.31 -12.04
N TYR A 173 -4.61 8.01 -12.23
CA TYR A 173 -5.39 7.48 -13.36
C TYR A 173 -6.85 7.19 -12.99
N SER A 174 -7.16 6.93 -11.72
CA SER A 174 -8.51 6.56 -11.28
C SER A 174 -9.17 7.61 -10.38
N ASN A 175 -8.44 8.65 -9.96
CA ASN A 175 -8.93 9.69 -9.04
C ASN A 175 -9.52 9.09 -7.75
N TRP A 176 -8.92 8.01 -7.26
CA TRP A 176 -9.31 7.38 -6.01
C TRP A 176 -8.62 8.07 -4.83
N GLU A 177 -9.30 8.09 -3.68
CA GLU A 177 -8.65 8.44 -2.41
C GLU A 177 -7.67 7.33 -2.04
N THR A 178 -6.51 7.68 -1.52
CA THR A 178 -5.42 6.72 -1.32
C THR A 178 -4.89 6.77 0.11
N VAL A 179 -4.72 5.59 0.70
CA VAL A 179 -4.09 5.41 2.00
C VAL A 179 -2.79 4.64 1.80
N LEU A 180 -1.66 5.31 2.03
CA LEU A 180 -0.36 4.66 1.97
C LEU A 180 -0.09 3.91 3.27
N ILE A 181 0.19 2.61 3.16
CA ILE A 181 0.74 1.79 4.23
C ILE A 181 2.26 1.96 4.19
N LEU A 182 2.82 2.66 5.18
CA LEU A 182 4.23 3.02 5.26
C LEU A 182 4.85 2.47 6.54
N GLU A 183 5.47 1.31 6.46
CA GLU A 183 6.02 0.59 7.63
C GLU A 183 7.11 1.37 8.37
N GLU A 184 7.83 2.25 7.67
CA GLU A 184 8.84 3.14 8.24
C GLU A 184 8.28 4.08 9.33
N LEU A 185 6.95 4.29 9.38
CA LEU A 185 6.29 5.02 10.45
C LEU A 185 6.25 4.27 11.79
N ARG A 186 6.49 2.95 11.82
CA ARG A 186 6.45 2.15 13.05
C ARG A 186 7.57 2.48 14.03
N GLY A 187 8.72 2.94 13.54
CA GLY A 187 9.93 3.18 14.34
C GLY A 187 9.83 4.31 15.37
N ASP A 188 8.75 5.10 15.36
CA ASP A 188 8.61 6.31 16.19
C ASP A 188 7.83 6.10 17.52
N ARG A 189 7.42 4.86 17.86
CA ARG A 189 6.68 4.58 19.10
C ARG A 189 7.54 4.37 20.35
N ASP A 190 8.78 3.90 20.21
CA ASP A 190 9.59 3.45 21.36
C ASP A 190 10.52 4.54 21.95
N GLY A 191 10.30 5.81 21.59
CA GLY A 191 11.22 6.92 21.88
C GLY A 191 10.70 8.01 22.83
N LYS A 192 9.61 7.82 23.58
CA LYS A 192 9.20 8.78 24.61
C LYS A 192 9.49 8.26 26.02
N PRO A 193 10.17 9.04 26.89
CA PRO A 193 10.14 8.79 28.33
C PRO A 193 8.69 8.92 28.80
N GLU A 194 8.28 8.02 29.69
CA GLU A 194 7.05 8.14 30.47
C GLU A 194 7.06 9.49 31.18
N ASP A 195 6.31 10.48 30.68
CA ASP A 195 5.62 11.50 31.47
C ASP A 195 4.89 12.51 30.56
N SER A 196 3.68 12.87 31.00
CA SER A 196 2.77 13.94 30.55
C SER A 196 1.80 13.70 29.37
N GLU A 197 0.51 13.60 29.76
CA GLU A 197 -0.70 14.22 29.17
C GLU A 197 -1.88 13.30 28.75
N PRO A 198 -3.14 13.77 28.95
CA PRO A 198 -4.25 12.95 29.41
C PRO A 198 -5.04 12.18 28.33
N LEU A 199 -5.82 11.23 28.85
CA LEU A 199 -6.66 10.25 28.15
C LEU A 199 -7.75 10.88 27.26
N GLU A 200 -7.44 11.08 25.99
CA GLU A 200 -8.41 10.86 24.92
C GLU A 200 -8.08 9.53 24.25
N LYS A 201 -9.11 8.71 24.00
CA LYS A 201 -9.05 7.28 23.64
C LYS A 201 -7.97 6.96 22.60
N LYS A 202 -6.75 6.68 23.07
CA LYS A 202 -5.68 6.04 22.30
C LYS A 202 -6.16 4.63 21.97
N GLY A 203 -6.34 4.34 20.68
CA GLY A 203 -6.36 2.95 20.22
C GLY A 203 -5.09 2.27 20.75
N LYS A 204 -5.25 1.24 21.58
CA LYS A 204 -4.13 0.56 22.22
C LYS A 204 -3.47 -0.35 21.20
N TYR A 205 -2.62 0.25 20.38
CA TYR A 205 -1.73 -0.49 19.49
C TYR A 205 -0.58 -1.09 20.32
N GLU A 206 -0.75 -2.32 20.78
CA GLU A 206 0.33 -3.19 21.28
C GLU A 206 0.49 -4.35 20.30
N GLY A 207 1.01 -4.05 19.10
CA GLY A 207 1.37 -5.08 18.13
C GLY A 207 2.53 -5.95 18.62
N PRO A 208 2.71 -7.17 18.06
CA PRO A 208 3.80 -8.07 18.44
C PRO A 208 5.16 -7.37 18.32
N LYS A 209 6.04 -7.59 19.32
CA LYS A 209 7.37 -6.99 19.49
C LYS A 209 8.34 -7.35 18.36
N ALA A 210 8.08 -6.90 17.14
CA ALA A 210 9.07 -6.84 16.08
C ALA A 210 10.11 -5.78 16.48
N LYS A 211 11.40 -6.07 16.25
CA LYS A 211 12.48 -5.11 16.52
C LYS A 211 12.13 -3.79 15.82
N PRO A 212 12.23 -2.62 16.49
CA PRO A 212 11.98 -1.34 15.85
C PRO A 212 12.86 -1.24 14.61
N LEU A 213 12.25 -0.99 13.45
CA LEU A 213 12.99 -0.70 12.23
C LEU A 213 13.88 0.51 12.55
N ASN A 214 15.19 0.37 12.36
CA ASN A 214 16.14 1.41 12.71
C ASN A 214 15.74 2.73 12.03
N ARG A 215 15.38 3.73 12.85
CA ARG A 215 14.87 5.07 12.48
C ARG A 215 15.72 5.80 11.43
N LEU A 216 17.01 5.47 11.39
CA LEU A 216 17.98 5.98 10.43
C LEU A 216 18.84 4.81 9.94
N SER A 217 18.90 4.65 8.62
CA SER A 217 19.85 3.74 8.03
C SER A 217 21.25 4.31 8.23
N LYS A 218 22.17 3.52 8.82
CA LYS A 218 23.59 3.91 8.93
C LYS A 218 24.23 4.18 7.56
N LYS A 219 23.66 3.64 6.49
CA LYS A 219 24.17 3.77 5.12
C LYS A 219 23.44 4.83 4.30
N TRP A 220 22.13 4.97 4.50
CA TRP A 220 21.25 5.76 3.64
C TRP A 220 20.56 6.92 4.36
N GLY A 221 20.78 7.10 5.65
CA GLY A 221 20.16 8.16 6.43
C GLY A 221 18.65 7.95 6.65
N SER A 222 17.92 9.06 6.68
CA SER A 222 16.47 9.09 6.89
C SER A 222 15.72 8.81 5.60
N PHE A 223 14.60 8.11 5.72
CA PHE A 223 13.67 7.95 4.60
C PHE A 223 12.96 9.26 4.22
N PHE A 224 12.81 10.18 5.18
CA PHE A 224 11.97 11.38 5.02
C PHE A 224 12.75 12.67 4.73
N ILE A 225 13.97 12.78 5.24
CA ILE A 225 14.82 13.97 5.07
C ILE A 225 16.23 13.58 4.63
N ASP A 226 16.92 14.51 3.98
CA ASP A 226 18.32 14.41 3.59
C ASP A 226 19.05 15.71 3.96
N SER A 227 20.37 15.63 4.14
CA SER A 227 21.24 16.78 4.41
C SER A 227 22.06 17.10 3.16
N VAL A 228 21.88 18.30 2.61
CA VAL A 228 22.67 18.78 1.48
C VAL A 228 23.68 19.81 1.98
N SER A 229 24.96 19.46 1.88
CA SER A 229 26.06 20.37 2.20
C SER A 229 26.13 21.50 1.18
N GLY A 230 26.10 22.75 1.67
CA GLY A 230 26.31 23.93 0.83
C GLY A 230 27.73 23.98 0.25
N LEU A 231 27.90 24.66 -0.89
CA LEU A 231 29.23 24.99 -1.40
C LEU A 231 29.84 26.05 -0.46
N GLU A 232 30.96 25.72 0.19
CA GLU A 232 31.80 26.56 1.08
C GLU A 232 31.07 27.22 2.28
N ASN A 233 31.38 26.73 3.50
CA ASN A 233 31.10 27.34 4.81
C ASN A 233 29.63 27.65 5.17
N THR A 234 28.65 27.03 4.52
CA THR A 234 27.23 27.11 4.94
C THR A 234 26.82 25.85 5.70
N GLU A 235 26.10 26.00 6.81
CA GLU A 235 25.52 24.88 7.58
C GLU A 235 24.71 23.95 6.67
N ASP A 236 24.76 22.64 6.96
CA ASP A 236 24.02 21.64 6.19
C ASP A 236 22.52 21.96 6.18
N SER A 237 21.96 22.09 4.98
CA SER A 237 20.53 22.36 4.81
C SER A 237 19.75 21.05 4.78
N LEU A 238 18.75 20.93 5.66
CA LEU A 238 17.83 19.81 5.61
C LEU A 238 16.81 20.00 4.49
N VAL A 239 16.63 18.97 3.68
CA VAL A 239 15.66 18.92 2.58
C VAL A 239 14.80 17.67 2.69
N TYR A 240 13.56 17.75 2.21
CA TYR A 240 12.69 16.58 2.12
C TYR A 240 13.19 15.64 1.02
N THR A 241 13.25 14.34 1.32
CA THR A 241 13.58 13.32 0.32
C THR A 241 12.52 13.30 -0.78
N TRP A 242 12.88 12.69 -1.91
CA TRP A 242 11.91 12.40 -2.96
C TRP A 242 10.72 11.60 -2.41
N SER A 243 10.97 10.58 -1.59
CA SER A 243 9.91 9.76 -0.98
C SER A 243 8.93 10.60 -0.16
N CYS A 244 9.44 11.45 0.75
CA CYS A 244 8.59 12.32 1.56
C CYS A 244 7.71 13.25 0.71
N LYS A 245 8.29 13.87 -0.33
CA LYS A 245 7.55 14.75 -1.23
C LYS A 245 6.42 14.01 -1.98
N ARG A 246 6.65 12.74 -2.36
CA ARG A 246 5.66 11.94 -3.11
C ARG A 246 4.54 11.42 -2.21
N ILE A 247 4.84 11.07 -0.97
CA ILE A 247 3.83 10.68 0.03
C ILE A 247 2.76 11.75 0.15
N SER A 248 3.16 12.99 0.45
CA SER A 248 2.23 14.11 0.63
C SER A 248 1.53 14.55 -0.67
N ALA A 249 2.09 14.22 -1.83
CA ALA A 249 1.54 14.63 -3.12
C ALA A 249 0.47 13.67 -3.66
N TYR A 250 0.56 12.37 -3.34
CA TYR A 250 -0.26 11.32 -3.94
C TYR A 250 -1.07 10.49 -2.94
N SER A 251 -0.84 10.66 -1.65
CA SER A 251 -1.60 9.96 -0.60
C SER A 251 -2.57 10.94 0.05
N THR A 252 -3.78 10.49 0.37
CA THR A 252 -4.71 11.24 1.22
C THR A 252 -4.21 11.22 2.66
N ILE A 253 -3.82 10.04 3.16
CA ILE A 253 -3.14 9.84 4.46
C ILE A 253 -2.09 8.73 4.36
N ALA A 254 -1.18 8.68 5.33
CA ALA A 254 -0.20 7.61 5.49
C ALA A 254 -0.30 6.99 6.89
N VAL A 255 -0.31 5.66 6.96
CA VAL A 255 -0.45 4.87 8.20
C VAL A 255 0.62 3.77 8.27
N PRO A 256 1.09 3.37 9.47
CA PRO A 256 2.11 2.31 9.61
C PRO A 256 1.60 0.90 9.28
N SER A 257 0.28 0.71 9.34
CA SER A 257 -0.42 -0.55 9.05
C SER A 257 -1.94 -0.33 9.06
N ILE A 258 -2.69 -1.29 8.53
CA ILE A 258 -4.17 -1.29 8.63
C ILE A 258 -4.60 -1.40 10.10
N GLU A 259 -3.88 -2.18 10.91
CA GLU A 259 -4.15 -2.34 12.35
C GLU A 259 -4.17 -1.01 13.10
N ALA A 260 -3.36 -0.03 12.67
CA ALA A 260 -3.31 1.29 13.31
C ALA A 260 -4.63 2.07 13.24
N ILE A 261 -5.52 1.74 12.30
CA ILE A 261 -6.83 2.41 12.13
C ILE A 261 -8.03 1.48 12.37
N ALA A 262 -7.80 0.16 12.50
CA ALA A 262 -8.86 -0.85 12.56
C ALA A 262 -9.78 -0.72 13.79
N GLU A 263 -9.28 -0.13 14.87
CA GLU A 263 -10.06 0.08 16.10
C GLU A 263 -10.81 1.42 16.14
N LEU A 264 -10.61 2.28 15.15
CA LEU A 264 -11.28 3.57 15.08
C LEU A 264 -12.74 3.42 14.65
N PRO A 265 -13.63 4.33 15.09
CA PRO A 265 -14.98 4.41 14.54
C PRO A 265 -14.97 4.55 13.01
N LEU A 266 -15.94 3.93 12.32
CA LEU A 266 -16.03 3.98 10.85
C LEU A 266 -16.23 5.40 10.30
N ASP A 267 -16.73 6.32 11.11
CA ASP A 267 -16.94 7.73 10.79
C ASP A 267 -15.83 8.65 11.34
N TYR A 268 -14.71 8.07 11.78
CA TYR A 268 -13.53 8.82 12.20
C TYR A 268 -13.03 9.73 11.07
N LYS A 269 -12.74 10.98 11.41
CA LYS A 269 -12.26 11.99 10.46
C LYS A 269 -10.76 12.14 10.57
N PHE A 270 -10.05 11.73 9.53
CA PHE A 270 -8.62 11.96 9.42
C PHE A 270 -8.34 13.36 8.89
N THR A 271 -7.25 13.96 9.36
CA THR A 271 -6.64 15.09 8.67
C THR A 271 -5.85 14.56 7.48
N SER A 272 -6.11 15.09 6.29
CA SER A 272 -5.44 14.65 5.06
C SER A 272 -4.20 15.49 4.76
N PHE A 273 -3.32 14.96 3.90
CA PHE A 273 -2.37 15.81 3.20
C PHE A 273 -3.15 16.80 2.32
N SER A 274 -2.83 18.08 2.44
CA SER A 274 -3.39 19.14 1.60
C SER A 274 -2.39 20.28 1.45
N SER A 275 -2.60 21.16 0.46
CA SER A 275 -1.78 22.37 0.28
C SER A 275 -1.89 23.36 1.45
N ASN A 276 -2.99 23.29 2.21
CA ASN A 276 -3.35 24.27 3.24
C ASN A 276 -3.09 23.77 4.67
N SER A 277 -2.80 22.48 4.84
CA SER A 277 -2.46 21.86 6.13
C SER A 277 -0.95 21.88 6.38
N SER A 278 -0.54 21.64 7.63
CA SER A 278 0.88 21.36 7.90
C SER A 278 1.36 20.16 7.05
N LYS A 279 2.64 20.17 6.66
CA LYS A 279 3.24 19.09 5.85
C LYS A 279 3.20 17.72 6.54
N THR A 280 2.96 17.72 7.85
CA THR A 280 2.88 16.56 8.73
C THR A 280 1.44 16.08 8.98
N ALA A 281 0.42 16.82 8.53
CA ALA A 281 -0.96 16.59 8.92
C ALA A 281 -1.57 15.26 8.44
N GLY A 282 -1.13 14.74 7.29
CA GLY A 282 -1.65 13.49 6.72
C GLY A 282 -1.02 12.22 7.27
N TYR A 283 -0.07 12.31 8.22
CA TYR A 283 0.51 11.13 8.85
C TYR A 283 -0.28 10.76 10.10
N TYR A 284 -0.68 9.49 10.19
CA TYR A 284 -1.44 8.96 11.31
C TYR A 284 -0.75 7.69 11.87
N PRO A 285 -0.69 7.49 13.20
CA PRO A 285 -1.26 8.33 14.26
C PRO A 285 -0.42 9.58 14.58
N ASN A 286 0.87 9.56 14.25
CA ASN A 286 1.78 10.67 14.45
C ASN A 286 2.64 10.85 13.20
N PRO A 287 3.07 12.08 12.89
CA PRO A 287 4.07 12.31 11.87
C PRO A 287 5.42 11.73 12.27
N PRO A 288 6.29 11.43 11.28
CA PRO A 288 7.66 11.05 11.55
C PRO A 288 8.33 12.08 12.46
N LEU A 289 8.96 11.64 13.55
CA LEU A 289 9.57 12.55 14.53
C LEU A 289 10.61 13.48 13.90
N VAL A 290 11.26 13.01 12.84
CA VAL A 290 12.26 13.79 12.08
C VAL A 290 11.65 14.98 11.33
N LEU A 291 10.32 14.95 11.09
CA LEU A 291 9.56 16.05 10.51
C LEU A 291 8.91 16.95 11.59
N SER A 292 8.93 16.54 12.86
CA SER A 292 8.40 17.32 13.99
C SER A 292 9.41 18.32 14.56
N ASN A 293 10.71 18.14 14.30
CA ASN A 293 11.72 19.12 14.63
C ASN A 293 11.79 20.18 13.52
N ASP A 294 11.10 21.30 13.72
CA ASP A 294 11.00 22.47 12.82
C ASP A 294 12.34 23.25 12.62
N GLY A 295 13.46 22.55 12.51
CA GLY A 295 14.70 23.15 12.00
C GLY A 295 14.51 23.49 10.52
N LYS A 296 14.75 24.75 10.12
CA LYS A 296 14.60 25.34 8.77
C LYS A 296 14.78 24.34 7.60
N LEU A 297 13.72 23.61 7.29
CA LEU A 297 13.66 22.69 6.16
C LEU A 297 13.42 23.51 4.89
N THR A 298 14.38 23.52 3.97
CA THR A 298 14.25 24.26 2.71
C THR A 298 13.57 23.40 1.66
N THR A 299 12.51 23.90 1.04
CA THR A 299 11.93 23.31 -0.18
C THR A 299 12.62 23.91 -1.39
N LYS A 300 13.64 23.23 -1.90
CA LYS A 300 14.07 23.35 -3.29
C LYS A 300 13.38 22.28 -4.14
#